data_AF-A0A942EI69-F1
#
_entry.id   AF-A0A942EI69-F1
#
_cell.length_a   1.000
_cell.length_b   1.000
_cell.length_c   1.000
_cell.angle_alpha   90.00
_cell.angle_beta   90.00
_cell.angle_gamma   90.00
#
_symmetry.space_group_name_H-M   'P 1'
#
loop_
_entity.id
_entity.type
_entity.pdbx_description
1 polymer ?
#
loop_
_entity_poly.entity_id
_entity_poly.type
_entity_poly.pdbx_seq_one_letter_code
_entity_poly.pdbx_strand_id
1 'polypeptide(L)'
;MTVSSFTYTLQHILLLKLLSTFTFGRPRTIHNFFFLATLSCPAAERTGHRYEFYKGSSAVYSFELQNVLADLKKSGMICLQRMVLTREGREYYYQLASLLRYEQFPAHCMKLALRYQENLWRVNHEVLFHPLFRKGKTGRKIALPLI
;
A
#
# COMPACT_ATOMS: atom_id res chain seq x y z
N MET A 1 -0.81 -28.58 13.38
CA MET A 1 -0.81 -27.17 12.92
C MET A 1 0.23 -27.05 11.82
N THR A 2 -0.19 -26.92 10.57
CA THR A 2 0.73 -26.70 9.45
C THR A 2 1.23 -25.26 9.50
N VAL A 3 2.45 -25.07 9.99
CA VAL A 3 3.12 -23.77 9.97
C VAL A 3 3.55 -23.53 8.52
N SER A 4 2.68 -22.96 7.71
CA SER A 4 3.05 -22.40 6.43
C SER A 4 3.98 -21.21 6.71
N SER A 5 5.29 -21.45 6.54
CA SER A 5 6.31 -20.41 6.67
C SER A 5 6.20 -19.41 5.51
N PHE A 6 5.25 -18.48 5.62
CA PHE A 6 5.24 -17.30 4.78
C PHE A 6 6.26 -16.32 5.35
N THR A 7 7.29 -15.99 4.58
CA THR A 7 8.26 -14.96 4.94
C THR A 7 7.59 -13.60 4.74
N TYR A 8 6.97 -13.07 5.79
CA TYR A 8 6.36 -11.74 5.76
C TYR A 8 7.45 -10.66 5.75
N THR A 9 7.32 -9.72 4.82
CA THR A 9 8.23 -8.57 4.67
C THR A 9 7.70 -7.33 5.40
N LEU A 10 8.53 -6.30 5.56
CA LEU A 10 8.10 -4.99 6.10
C LEU A 10 6.88 -4.41 5.35
N GLN A 11 6.74 -4.71 4.06
CA GLN A 11 5.60 -4.28 3.25
C GLN A 11 4.27 -4.92 3.71
N HIS A 12 4.31 -6.18 4.15
CA HIS A 12 3.14 -6.86 4.72
C HIS A 12 2.71 -6.18 6.01
N ILE A 13 3.66 -5.91 6.90
CA ILE A 13 3.39 -5.26 8.20
C ILE A 13 2.87 -3.84 7.97
N LEU A 14 3.42 -3.10 7.00
CA LEU A 14 2.92 -1.77 6.62
C LEU A 14 1.47 -1.82 6.14
N LEU A 15 1.13 -2.76 5.26
CA LEU A 15 -0.25 -2.91 4.79
C LEU A 15 -1.20 -3.29 5.93
N LEU A 16 -0.79 -4.18 6.83
CA LEU A 16 -1.57 -4.52 8.02
C LEU A 16 -1.79 -3.28 8.91
N LYS A 17 -0.75 -2.46 9.14
CA LYS A 17 -0.85 -1.21 9.89
C LYS A 17 -1.84 -0.21 9.25
N LEU A 18 -1.77 -0.06 7.93
CA LEU A 18 -2.67 0.82 7.21
C LEU A 18 -4.11 0.32 7.27
N LEU A 19 -4.34 -0.98 7.10
CA LEU A 19 -5.68 -1.57 7.13
C LEU A 19 -6.27 -1.70 8.54
N SER A 20 -5.44 -1.73 9.59
CA SER A 20 -5.91 -1.67 10.97
C SER A 20 -6.35 -0.25 11.36
N THR A 21 -5.77 0.77 10.74
CA THR A 21 -6.00 2.18 11.10
C THR A 21 -6.99 2.88 10.17
N PHE A 22 -7.01 2.51 8.89
CA PHE A 22 -7.75 3.20 7.84
C PHE A 22 -8.59 2.24 7.01
N THR A 23 -9.77 2.70 6.57
CA THR A 23 -10.67 1.90 5.76
C THR A 23 -10.41 2.09 4.27
N PHE A 24 -9.71 1.15 3.65
CA PHE A 24 -9.59 1.09 2.21
C PHE A 24 -10.79 0.36 1.62
N GLY A 25 -11.57 0.99 0.74
CA GLY A 25 -12.76 0.33 0.18
C GLY A 25 -12.44 -0.74 -0.87
N ARG A 26 -11.40 -0.52 -1.68
CA ARG A 26 -11.04 -1.36 -2.84
C ARG A 26 -9.51 -1.46 -2.98
N PRO A 27 -8.97 -2.58 -3.51
CA PRO A 27 -7.54 -2.72 -3.80
C PRO A 27 -6.98 -1.56 -4.63
N ARG A 28 -7.75 -1.09 -5.63
CA ARG A 28 -7.41 0.08 -6.46
C ARG A 28 -7.01 1.31 -5.64
N THR A 29 -7.73 1.59 -4.55
CA THR A 29 -7.44 2.74 -3.69
C THR A 29 -6.08 2.58 -2.99
N ILE A 30 -5.70 1.36 -2.63
CA ILE A 30 -4.38 1.07 -2.04
C ILE A 30 -3.27 1.33 -3.05
N HIS A 31 -3.39 0.83 -4.29
CA HIS A 31 -2.38 1.09 -5.33
C HIS A 31 -2.22 2.59 -5.59
N ASN A 32 -3.34 3.30 -5.75
CA ASN A 32 -3.33 4.75 -5.94
C ASN A 32 -2.72 5.49 -4.73
N PHE A 33 -3.04 5.05 -3.52
CA PHE A 33 -2.50 5.63 -2.28
C PHE A 33 -0.99 5.46 -2.21
N PHE A 34 -0.49 4.24 -2.42
CA PHE A 34 0.95 3.97 -2.39
C PHE A 34 1.69 4.70 -3.51
N PHE A 35 1.07 4.91 -4.68
CA PHE A 35 1.64 5.75 -5.73
C PHE A 35 1.83 7.19 -5.26
N LEU A 36 0.80 7.82 -4.69
CA LEU A 36 0.92 9.18 -4.13
C LEU A 36 1.90 9.24 -2.94
N ALA A 37 1.90 8.22 -2.08
CA ALA A 37 2.85 8.11 -0.97
C ALA A 37 4.30 8.04 -1.46
N THR A 38 4.55 7.24 -2.50
CA THR A 38 5.87 7.07 -3.09
C THR A 38 6.34 8.35 -3.78
N LEU A 39 5.44 9.10 -4.42
CA LEU A 39 5.76 10.37 -5.07
C LEU A 39 6.01 11.52 -4.10
N SER A 40 5.37 11.48 -2.93
CA SER A 40 5.50 12.53 -1.91
C SER A 40 6.58 12.24 -0.87
N CYS A 41 7.27 11.10 -0.97
CA CYS A 41 8.33 10.68 -0.07
C CYS A 41 9.69 10.73 -0.78
N PRO A 42 10.71 11.42 -0.22
CA PRO A 42 12.03 11.49 -0.83
C PRO A 42 12.63 10.11 -1.07
N ALA A 43 13.41 9.93 -2.14
CA ALA A 43 14.01 8.63 -2.49
C ALA A 43 14.83 8.01 -1.34
N ALA A 44 15.54 8.81 -0.56
CA ALA A 44 16.34 8.36 0.58
C ALA A 44 15.49 7.75 1.72
N GLU A 45 14.27 8.24 1.92
CA GLU A 45 13.37 7.78 2.98
C GLU A 45 12.58 6.51 2.57
N ARG A 46 12.65 6.12 1.29
CA ARG A 46 11.98 4.96 0.69
C ARG A 46 12.83 3.68 0.69
N THR A 47 13.93 3.65 1.43
CA THR A 47 14.86 2.51 1.46
C THR A 47 14.11 1.23 1.84
N GLY A 48 14.32 0.13 1.10
CA GLY A 48 13.57 -1.14 1.28
C GLY A 48 12.14 -1.17 0.70
N HIS A 49 11.59 -0.03 0.27
CA HIS A 49 10.25 0.11 -0.29
C HIS A 49 10.30 0.59 -1.75
N ARG A 50 10.64 -0.32 -2.67
CA ARG A 50 10.65 -0.06 -4.11
C ARG A 50 9.40 -0.62 -4.77
N TYR A 51 8.42 0.25 -4.98
CA TYR A 51 7.21 -0.09 -5.73
C TYR A 51 7.33 0.39 -7.16
N GLU A 52 7.00 -0.49 -8.09
CA GLU A 52 6.85 -0.13 -9.50
C GLU A 52 5.37 0.08 -9.81
N PHE A 53 5.05 1.20 -10.45
CA PHE A 53 3.68 1.51 -10.81
C PHE A 53 3.50 1.51 -12.32
N TYR A 54 2.41 0.90 -12.76
CA TYR A 54 1.99 0.80 -14.14
C TYR A 54 0.68 1.56 -14.30
N LYS A 55 0.55 2.30 -15.40
CA LYS A 55 -0.68 3.02 -15.70
C LYS A 55 -1.76 2.03 -16.16
N GLY A 56 -2.85 1.93 -15.40
CA GLY A 56 -4.10 1.32 -15.84
C GLY A 56 -5.02 2.36 -16.51
N SER A 57 -6.22 1.92 -16.89
CA SER A 57 -7.21 2.79 -17.55
C SER A 57 -7.73 3.91 -16.63
N SER A 58 -7.92 3.62 -15.35
CA SER A 58 -8.52 4.54 -14.37
C SER A 58 -7.78 4.59 -13.02
N ALA A 59 -6.62 3.94 -12.93
CA ALA A 59 -5.81 3.88 -11.72
C ALA A 59 -4.40 3.40 -12.04
N VAL A 60 -3.49 3.56 -11.09
CA VAL A 60 -2.20 2.88 -11.12
C VAL A 60 -2.29 1.47 -10.55
N TYR A 61 -1.33 0.64 -10.91
CA TYR A 61 -1.22 -0.72 -10.44
C TYR A 61 0.23 -1.04 -10.11
N SER A 62 0.47 -1.78 -9.02
CA SER A 62 1.78 -2.31 -8.66
C SER A 62 1.65 -3.80 -8.46
N PHE A 63 2.48 -4.56 -9.16
CA PHE A 63 2.49 -6.03 -9.04
C PHE A 63 2.98 -6.45 -7.65
N GLU A 64 3.95 -5.73 -7.10
CA GLU A 64 4.49 -5.99 -5.76
C GLU A 64 3.41 -5.81 -4.70
N LEU A 65 2.67 -4.69 -4.74
CA LEU A 65 1.54 -4.48 -3.82
C LEU A 65 0.45 -5.52 -4.01
N GLN A 66 0.15 -5.92 -5.25
CA GLN A 66 -0.85 -6.95 -5.48
C GLN A 66 -0.42 -8.28 -4.88
N ASN A 67 0.86 -8.66 -5.04
CA ASN A 67 1.40 -9.90 -4.48
C ASN A 67 1.29 -9.88 -2.95
N VAL A 68 1.68 -8.77 -2.30
CA VAL A 68 1.53 -8.63 -0.84
C VAL A 68 0.05 -8.75 -0.42
N LEU A 69 -0.87 -8.12 -1.14
CA LEU A 69 -2.30 -8.25 -0.87
C LEU A 69 -2.82 -9.68 -1.07
N ALA A 70 -2.33 -10.38 -2.10
CA ALA A 70 -2.69 -11.76 -2.37
C ALA A 70 -2.16 -12.69 -1.27
N ASP A 71 -0.92 -12.49 -0.81
CA ASP A 71 -0.31 -13.26 0.27
C ASP A 71 -1.06 -13.06 1.59
N LEU A 72 -1.43 -11.82 1.92
CA LEU A 72 -2.24 -11.50 3.11
C LEU A 72 -3.66 -12.09 3.04
N LYS A 73 -4.24 -12.21 1.84
CA LYS A 73 -5.53 -12.90 1.65
C LYS A 73 -5.40 -14.41 1.76
N LYS A 74 -4.38 -15.00 1.13
CA LYS A 74 -4.12 -16.44 1.14
C LYS A 74 -3.82 -16.96 2.55
N SER A 75 -3.16 -16.13 3.36
CA SER A 75 -2.87 -16.42 4.77
C SER A 75 -4.03 -16.14 5.73
N GLY A 76 -5.16 -15.61 5.25
CA GLY A 76 -6.32 -15.31 6.09
C GLY A 76 -6.17 -14.08 6.98
N MET A 77 -5.18 -13.22 6.72
CA MET A 77 -4.95 -11.98 7.49
C MET A 77 -5.91 -10.85 7.08
N ILE A 78 -6.39 -10.88 5.83
CA ILE A 78 -7.37 -9.94 5.28
C ILE A 78 -8.58 -10.72 4.76
N CYS A 79 -9.78 -10.19 4.95
CA CYS A 79 -10.99 -10.78 4.39
C CYS A 79 -10.91 -10.89 2.84
N LEU A 80 -11.42 -11.98 2.27
CA LEU A 80 -11.34 -12.20 0.81
C LEU A 80 -12.07 -11.12 0.00
N GLN A 81 -13.25 -10.73 0.49
CA GLN A 81 -14.19 -9.82 -0.18
C GLN A 81 -14.01 -8.34 0.22
N ARG A 82 -13.31 -8.06 1.32
CA ARG A 82 -13.18 -6.72 1.89
C ARG A 82 -11.74 -6.45 2.28
N MET A 83 -11.26 -5.22 2.09
CA MET A 83 -9.92 -4.82 2.53
C MET A 83 -9.93 -4.45 4.02
N VAL A 84 -10.29 -5.43 4.86
CA VAL A 84 -10.37 -5.29 6.32
C VAL A 84 -9.63 -6.48 6.93
N LEU A 85 -8.93 -6.22 8.03
CA LEU A 85 -8.22 -7.27 8.76
C LEU A 85 -9.20 -8.25 9.42
N THR A 86 -8.83 -9.52 9.40
CA THR A 86 -9.43 -10.55 10.26
C THR A 86 -8.97 -10.36 11.71
N ARG A 87 -9.44 -11.20 12.63
CA ARG A 87 -8.93 -11.19 14.01
C ARG A 87 -7.47 -11.61 14.03
N GLU A 88 -7.15 -12.67 13.30
CA GLU A 88 -5.81 -13.23 13.14
C GLU A 88 -4.85 -12.19 12.56
N GLY A 89 -5.29 -11.44 11.52
CA GLY A 89 -4.51 -10.34 10.94
C GLY A 89 -4.21 -9.21 11.92
N ARG A 90 -5.15 -8.89 12.82
CA ARG A 90 -4.94 -7.89 13.88
C ARG A 90 -3.95 -8.37 14.93
N GLU A 91 -4.10 -9.60 15.42
CA GLU A 91 -3.18 -10.20 16.40
C GLU A 91 -1.76 -10.27 15.85
N TYR A 92 -1.61 -10.73 14.61
CA TYR A 92 -0.32 -10.79 13.94
C TYR A 92 0.31 -9.41 13.76
N TYR A 93 -0.48 -8.41 13.37
CA TYR A 93 -0.02 -7.03 13.30
C TYR A 93 0.51 -6.54 14.65
N TYR A 94 -0.23 -6.75 15.75
CA TYR A 94 0.20 -6.26 17.06
C TYR A 94 1.51 -6.88 17.54
N GLN A 95 1.79 -8.14 17.19
CA GLN A 95 3.06 -8.80 17.50
C GLN A 95 4.24 -8.17 16.75
N LEU A 96 4.02 -7.66 15.54
CA LEU A 96 5.07 -7.14 14.66
C LEU A 96 5.09 -5.62 14.52
N ALA A 97 4.14 -4.90 15.13
CA ALA A 97 3.97 -3.46 14.97
C ALA A 97 5.23 -2.66 15.34
N SER A 98 6.03 -3.17 16.28
CA SER A 98 7.30 -2.57 16.71
C SER A 98 8.36 -2.53 15.59
N LEU A 99 8.30 -3.43 14.61
CA LEU A 99 9.26 -3.49 13.50
C LEU A 99 9.18 -2.26 12.59
N LEU A 100 8.03 -1.56 12.57
CA LEU A 100 7.86 -0.34 11.77
C LEU A 100 8.25 0.94 12.52
N ARG A 101 8.73 0.86 13.77
CA ARG A 101 8.95 2.04 14.62
C ARG A 101 9.97 3.02 14.05
N TYR A 102 11.04 2.50 13.44
CA TYR A 102 12.16 3.31 12.94
C TYR A 102 12.12 3.52 11.43
N GLU A 103 11.12 2.97 10.76
CA GLU A 103 10.97 3.03 9.32
C GLU A 103 10.29 4.34 8.89
N GLN A 104 10.99 5.12 8.07
CA GLN A 104 10.54 6.47 7.65
C GLN A 104 9.35 6.39 6.69
N PHE A 105 9.42 5.52 5.68
CA PHE A 105 8.36 5.38 4.69
C PHE A 105 7.00 4.94 5.30
N PRO A 106 6.92 3.93 6.17
CA PRO A 106 5.73 3.65 6.97
C PRO A 106 5.18 4.85 7.73
N ALA A 107 6.04 5.62 8.41
CA ALA A 107 5.60 6.82 9.12
C ALA A 107 5.04 7.87 8.15
N HIS A 108 5.66 8.05 6.98
CA HIS A 108 5.17 8.92 5.91
C HIS A 108 3.80 8.47 5.38
N CYS A 109 3.63 7.18 5.10
CA CYS A 109 2.34 6.62 4.69
C CYS A 109 1.26 6.92 5.74
N MET A 110 1.54 6.74 7.03
CA MET A 110 0.57 7.06 8.08
C MET A 110 0.21 8.55 8.09
N LYS A 111 1.20 9.44 8.00
CA LYS A 111 0.97 10.90 7.92
C LYS A 111 0.14 11.29 6.71
N LEU A 112 0.41 10.69 5.55
CA LEU A 112 -0.36 10.94 4.33
C LEU A 112 -1.80 10.42 4.48
N ALA A 113 -1.98 9.21 5.00
CA ALA A 113 -3.30 8.62 5.20
C ALA A 113 -4.18 9.43 6.16
N LEU A 114 -3.58 10.03 7.20
CA LEU A 114 -4.29 10.95 8.11
C LEU A 114 -4.90 12.16 7.35
N ARG A 115 -4.22 12.67 6.31
CA ARG A 115 -4.78 13.76 5.47
C ARG A 115 -6.03 13.33 4.70
N TYR A 116 -6.21 12.04 4.49
CA TYR A 116 -7.36 11.46 3.80
C TYR A 116 -8.32 10.72 4.74
N GLN A 117 -8.16 10.83 6.06
CA GLN A 117 -8.88 9.98 7.03
C GLN A 117 -10.41 10.00 6.84
N GLU A 118 -10.97 11.17 6.50
CA GLU A 118 -12.40 11.35 6.29
C GLU A 118 -12.87 10.84 4.92
N ASN A 119 -11.97 10.77 3.93
CA ASN A 119 -12.30 10.35 2.58
C ASN A 119 -11.07 9.85 1.79
N LEU A 120 -10.65 8.61 2.08
CA LEU A 120 -9.60 7.90 1.36
C LEU A 120 -9.92 7.67 -0.12
N TRP A 121 -11.18 7.83 -0.54
CA TRP A 121 -11.54 7.69 -1.94
C TRP A 121 -11.03 8.86 -2.79
N ARG A 122 -10.75 10.03 -2.19
CA ARG A 122 -10.16 11.21 -2.87
C ARG A 122 -8.82 10.90 -3.52
N VAL A 123 -8.05 9.97 -2.97
CA VAL A 123 -6.81 9.45 -3.55
C VAL A 123 -7.02 8.98 -5.00
N ASN A 124 -8.14 8.31 -5.30
CA ASN A 124 -8.44 7.87 -6.65
C ASN A 124 -8.59 9.05 -7.62
N HIS A 125 -9.25 10.12 -7.18
CA HIS A 125 -9.42 11.32 -7.96
C HIS A 125 -8.07 12.00 -8.20
N GLU A 126 -7.26 12.20 -7.15
CA GLU A 126 -5.96 12.87 -7.28
C GLU A 126 -5.01 12.15 -8.24
N VAL A 127 -4.98 10.80 -8.21
CA VAL A 127 -4.17 10.05 -9.17
C VAL A 127 -4.61 10.29 -10.61
N LEU A 128 -5.91 10.36 -10.89
CA LEU A 128 -6.42 10.61 -12.25
C LEU A 128 -5.94 11.95 -12.82
N PHE A 129 -5.81 12.96 -11.97
CA PHE A 129 -5.34 14.29 -12.37
C PHE A 129 -3.82 14.48 -12.25
N HIS A 130 -3.10 13.51 -11.66
CA HIS A 130 -1.67 13.61 -11.48
C HIS A 130 -0.92 13.66 -12.83
N PRO A 131 0.01 14.60 -13.06
CA PRO A 131 0.69 14.76 -14.36
C PRO A 131 1.39 13.50 -14.85
N LEU A 132 2.07 12.76 -13.97
CA LEU A 132 2.74 11.50 -14.32
C LEU A 132 1.76 10.41 -14.77
N PHE A 133 0.57 10.36 -14.16
CA PHE A 133 -0.47 9.45 -14.59
C PHE A 133 -1.04 9.88 -15.94
N ARG A 134 -1.37 11.16 -16.12
CA ARG A 134 -1.97 11.67 -17.37
C ARG A 134 -1.04 11.50 -18.58
N LYS A 135 0.25 11.82 -18.44
CA LYS A 135 1.25 11.73 -19.52
C LYS A 135 1.59 10.29 -19.93
N GLY A 136 1.47 9.32 -19.01
CA GLY A 136 1.79 7.92 -19.30
C GLY A 136 0.86 7.27 -20.32
N LYS A 137 1.30 6.19 -20.97
CA LYS A 137 0.44 5.31 -21.78
C LYS A 137 -0.08 4.15 -20.93
N THR A 138 -1.34 3.75 -21.14
CA THR A 138 -1.91 2.57 -20.46
C THR A 138 -1.08 1.33 -20.72
N GLY A 139 -0.89 0.49 -19.70
CA GLY A 139 -0.05 -0.71 -19.72
C GLY A 139 1.45 -0.44 -19.59
N ARG A 140 1.89 0.83 -19.52
CA ARG A 140 3.31 1.17 -19.36
C ARG A 140 3.64 1.54 -17.92
N LYS A 141 4.88 1.22 -17.53
CA LYS A 141 5.47 1.66 -16.26
C LYS A 141 5.52 3.19 -16.22
N ILE A 142 5.13 3.76 -15.08
CA ILE A 142 5.22 5.19 -14.79
C ILE A 142 6.61 5.43 -14.21
N ALA A 143 7.40 6.26 -14.88
CA ALA A 143 8.70 6.68 -14.37
C ALA A 143 8.49 7.60 -13.15
N LEU A 144 8.91 7.10 -11.98
CA LEU A 144 8.92 7.90 -10.76
C LEU A 144 10.14 8.82 -10.77
N PRO A 145 10.01 10.07 -10.30
CA PRO A 145 11.16 10.94 -10.11
C PRO A 145 12.13 10.33 -9.09
N LEU A 146 13.42 10.45 -9.37
CA LEU A 146 14.52 10.00 -8.50
C LEU A 146 14.87 11.02 -7.41
N ILE A 147 13.99 12.00 -7.18
CA ILE A 147 14.20 13.10 -6.23
C ILE A 147 13.99 12.59 -4.80
#